data_AF-A0AAW3MXY7-F1
#
_entry.id   AF-A0AAW3MXY7-F1
#
_cell.length_a   1.000
_cell.length_b   1.000
_cell.length_c   1.000
_cell.angle_alpha   90.00
_cell.angle_beta   90.00
_cell.angle_gamma   90.00
#
_symmetry.space_group_name_H-M   'P 1'
#
loop_
_entity.id
_entity.type
_entity.pdbx_description
1 polymer ?
#
loop_
_entity_poly.entity_id
_entity_poly.type
_entity_poly.pdbx_seq_one_letter_code
_entity_poly.pdbx_strand_id
1 'polypeptide(L)'
;MTNERIGITKDKRAVALSHVSEIELAISTLSNALRHEATLKTGLSAEMAQTLLGSAEFRLADLCKKLGVEIDSVRAQEARFARLREAQHRIRELEAQLGAEQTPESIQASLKLMDQRLNHWWDLDGFAGPVKPSFQKYGCQANFSCHLFGDFRDPEAPVSGKEKYKNWLELLRERGFVLVEEDRDWSIVDCDASRDALTQLFSRIPSARIEKVENIRRNNVNSFIVRSVDVYISDIADILKLPAKPSKG
;
A
#
# COMPACT_ATOMS: atom_id res chain seq x y z
N MET A 1 -22.48 -40.41 -35.48
CA MET A 1 -21.77 -39.13 -35.31
C MET A 1 -22.26 -38.20 -36.40
N THR A 2 -23.17 -37.29 -36.05
CA THR A 2 -23.69 -36.26 -36.96
C THR A 2 -22.56 -35.29 -37.30
N ASN A 3 -22.30 -35.11 -38.59
CA ASN A 3 -21.28 -34.21 -39.11
C ASN A 3 -21.80 -32.77 -39.05
N GLU A 4 -21.96 -32.23 -37.83
CA GLU A 4 -22.36 -30.85 -37.60
C GLU A 4 -21.21 -29.92 -38.00
N ARG A 5 -21.35 -29.26 -39.15
CA ARG A 5 -20.37 -28.28 -39.62
C ARG A 5 -20.56 -26.96 -38.90
N ILE A 6 -19.50 -26.46 -38.28
CA ILE A 6 -19.49 -25.13 -37.66
C ILE A 6 -19.55 -24.07 -38.77
N GLY A 7 -20.59 -23.22 -38.75
CA GLY A 7 -20.75 -22.10 -39.68
C GLY A 7 -19.78 -20.97 -39.37
N ILE A 8 -18.74 -20.80 -40.19
CA ILE A 8 -17.70 -19.77 -40.01
C ILE A 8 -17.99 -18.58 -40.93
N THR A 9 -18.39 -17.45 -40.34
CA THR A 9 -18.46 -16.15 -41.04
C THR A 9 -17.08 -15.51 -41.14
N LYS A 10 -16.89 -14.50 -42.02
CA LYS A 10 -15.61 -13.78 -42.15
C LYS A 10 -15.13 -13.21 -40.80
N ASP A 11 -16.04 -12.61 -40.03
CA ASP A 11 -15.72 -12.02 -38.74
C ASP A 11 -15.40 -13.08 -37.69
N LYS A 12 -16.18 -14.18 -37.63
CA LYS A 12 -15.89 -15.31 -36.74
C LYS A 12 -14.54 -15.94 -37.05
N ARG A 13 -14.16 -16.02 -38.33
CA ARG A 13 -12.85 -16.52 -38.76
C ARG A 13 -11.72 -15.62 -38.27
N ALA A 14 -11.84 -14.30 -38.44
CA ALA A 14 -10.81 -13.35 -38.02
C ALA A 14 -10.60 -13.41 -36.49
N VAL A 15 -11.68 -13.43 -35.73
CA VAL A 15 -11.63 -13.55 -34.26
C VAL A 15 -11.03 -14.88 -33.83
N ALA A 16 -11.46 -16.00 -34.43
CA ALA A 16 -10.91 -17.32 -34.11
C ALA A 16 -9.40 -17.41 -34.38
N LEU A 17 -8.95 -16.89 -35.54
CA LEU A 17 -7.51 -16.86 -35.87
C LEU A 17 -6.70 -15.98 -34.92
N SER A 18 -7.27 -14.86 -34.46
CA SER A 18 -6.63 -14.01 -33.44
C SER A 18 -6.42 -14.78 -32.14
N HIS A 19 -7.45 -15.47 -31.63
CA HIS A 19 -7.33 -16.26 -30.41
C HIS A 19 -6.34 -17.43 -30.56
N VAL A 20 -6.34 -18.11 -31.71
CA VAL A 20 -5.35 -19.16 -32.02
C VAL A 20 -3.93 -18.61 -31.99
N SER A 21 -3.69 -17.45 -32.63
CA SER A 21 -2.36 -16.83 -32.66
C SER A 21 -1.85 -16.45 -31.27
N GLU A 22 -2.73 -15.98 -30.38
CA GLU A 22 -2.38 -15.65 -29.00
C GLU A 22 -2.09 -16.90 -28.15
N ILE A 23 -2.84 -18.00 -28.36
CA ILE A 23 -2.55 -19.30 -27.72
C ILE A 23 -1.19 -19.80 -28.18
N GLU A 24 -0.92 -19.77 -29.48
CA GLU A 24 0.37 -20.18 -30.06
C GLU A 24 1.51 -19.36 -29.49
N LEU A 25 1.34 -18.04 -29.34
CA LEU A 25 2.35 -17.16 -28.74
C LEU A 25 2.63 -17.55 -27.28
N ALA A 26 1.60 -17.77 -26.47
CA ALA A 26 1.76 -18.14 -25.06
C ALA A 26 2.47 -19.49 -24.91
N ILE A 27 2.06 -20.50 -25.69
CA ILE A 27 2.67 -21.83 -25.68
C ILE A 27 4.11 -21.79 -26.24
N SER A 28 4.34 -21.03 -27.30
CA SER A 28 5.68 -20.87 -27.89
C SER A 28 6.63 -20.17 -26.93
N THR A 29 6.14 -19.17 -26.19
CA THR A 29 6.92 -18.48 -25.15
C THR A 29 7.30 -19.45 -24.04
N LEU A 30 6.36 -20.30 -23.59
CA LEU A 30 6.64 -21.34 -22.61
C LEU A 30 7.66 -22.37 -23.13
N SER A 31 7.48 -22.84 -24.37
CA SER A 31 8.41 -23.76 -25.03
C SER A 31 9.82 -23.18 -25.14
N ASN A 32 9.94 -21.91 -25.52
CA ASN A 32 11.22 -21.21 -25.59
C ASN A 32 11.86 -21.05 -24.20
N ALA A 33 11.07 -20.69 -23.18
CA ALA A 33 11.55 -20.61 -21.81
C ALA A 33 12.07 -21.97 -21.31
N LEU A 34 11.38 -23.07 -21.63
CA LEU A 34 11.82 -24.44 -21.28
C LEU A 34 13.09 -24.88 -22.01
N ARG A 35 13.34 -24.35 -23.21
CA ARG A 35 14.55 -24.64 -24.01
C ARG A 35 15.76 -23.80 -23.59
N HIS A 36 15.55 -22.72 -22.84
CA HIS A 36 16.62 -21.81 -22.45
C HIS A 36 17.53 -22.46 -21.40
N GLU A 37 18.85 -22.46 -21.62
CA GLU A 37 19.83 -23.12 -20.73
C GLU A 37 19.76 -22.63 -19.27
N ALA A 38 19.42 -21.36 -19.06
CA ALA A 38 19.23 -20.80 -17.72
C ALA A 38 18.13 -21.55 -16.95
N THR A 39 16.99 -21.80 -17.60
CA THR A 39 15.85 -22.51 -17.02
C THR A 39 16.17 -23.97 -16.71
N LEU A 40 17.05 -24.60 -17.49
CA LEU A 40 17.53 -25.97 -17.21
C LEU A 40 18.41 -26.04 -15.95
N LYS A 41 19.08 -24.93 -15.59
CA LYS A 41 19.94 -24.85 -14.39
C LYS A 41 19.19 -24.37 -13.15
N THR A 42 18.25 -23.43 -13.29
CA THR A 42 17.56 -22.78 -12.16
C THR A 42 16.10 -23.20 -11.99
N GLY A 43 15.54 -23.94 -12.95
CA GLY A 43 14.11 -24.26 -13.01
C GLY A 43 13.27 -23.14 -13.61
N LEU A 44 12.04 -23.47 -13.99
CA LEU A 44 11.03 -22.53 -14.48
C LEU A 44 10.27 -21.93 -13.29
N SER A 45 10.13 -20.59 -13.25
CA SER A 45 9.29 -19.93 -12.24
C SER A 45 7.83 -20.41 -12.35
N ALA A 46 7.26 -20.82 -11.21
CA ALA A 46 5.86 -21.24 -11.13
C ALA A 46 4.90 -20.13 -11.55
N GLU A 47 5.21 -18.88 -11.22
CA GLU A 47 4.42 -17.71 -11.60
C GLU A 47 4.40 -17.52 -13.13
N MET A 48 5.57 -17.60 -13.77
CA MET A 48 5.66 -17.50 -15.23
C MET A 48 4.92 -18.64 -15.94
N ALA A 49 5.03 -19.86 -15.44
CA ALA A 49 4.29 -21.01 -15.95
C ALA A 49 2.77 -20.80 -15.81
N GLN A 50 2.31 -20.34 -14.65
CA GLN A 50 0.89 -20.07 -14.38
C GLN A 50 0.35 -18.96 -15.28
N THR A 51 1.09 -17.88 -15.49
CA THR A 51 0.65 -16.79 -16.37
C THR A 51 0.50 -17.26 -17.82
N LEU A 52 1.49 -17.97 -18.36
CA LEU A 52 1.47 -18.42 -19.75
C LEU A 52 0.39 -19.48 -19.99
N LEU A 53 0.29 -20.49 -19.12
CA LEU A 53 -0.73 -21.53 -19.24
C LEU A 53 -2.13 -20.99 -18.97
N GLY A 54 -2.30 -20.11 -17.99
CA GLY A 54 -3.57 -19.46 -17.70
C GLY A 54 -4.04 -18.56 -18.84
N SER A 55 -3.12 -17.86 -19.50
CA SER A 55 -3.44 -17.07 -20.70
C SER A 55 -3.92 -17.96 -21.85
N ALA A 56 -3.21 -19.05 -22.14
CA ALA A 56 -3.60 -20.01 -23.17
C ALA A 56 -4.96 -20.66 -22.86
N GLU A 57 -5.20 -21.07 -21.61
CA GLU A 57 -6.46 -21.65 -21.16
C GLU A 57 -7.63 -20.66 -21.31
N PHE A 58 -7.45 -19.40 -20.92
CA PHE A 58 -8.45 -18.36 -21.08
C PHE A 58 -8.82 -18.11 -22.55
N ARG A 59 -7.82 -18.00 -23.43
CA ARG A 59 -8.06 -17.80 -24.87
C ARG A 59 -8.69 -19.01 -25.54
N LEU A 60 -8.34 -20.22 -25.09
CA LEU A 60 -8.97 -21.46 -25.55
C LEU A 60 -10.46 -21.48 -25.17
N ALA A 61 -10.80 -21.09 -23.94
CA ALA A 61 -12.18 -21.01 -23.49
C ALA A 61 -13.01 -20.01 -24.33
N ASP A 62 -12.46 -18.84 -24.63
CA ASP A 62 -13.11 -17.86 -25.52
C ASP A 62 -13.28 -18.39 -26.95
N LEU A 63 -12.26 -19.07 -27.49
CA LEU A 63 -12.34 -19.70 -28.81
C LEU A 63 -13.45 -20.75 -28.87
N CYS A 64 -13.54 -21.61 -27.86
CA CYS A 64 -14.61 -22.60 -27.70
C CYS A 64 -16.00 -21.96 -27.73
N LYS A 65 -16.21 -20.87 -26.97
CA LYS A 65 -17.48 -20.12 -27.00
C LYS A 65 -17.82 -19.56 -28.37
N LYS A 66 -16.85 -18.98 -29.08
CA LYS A 66 -17.06 -18.37 -30.41
C LYS A 66 -17.38 -19.42 -31.48
N LEU A 67 -16.80 -20.61 -31.35
CA LEU A 67 -17.02 -21.75 -32.26
C LEU A 67 -18.24 -22.59 -31.86
N GLY A 68 -18.83 -22.35 -30.69
CA GLY A 68 -19.95 -23.15 -30.17
C GLY A 68 -19.55 -24.56 -29.78
N VAL A 69 -18.28 -24.75 -29.38
CA VAL A 69 -17.74 -26.04 -28.94
C VAL A 69 -17.69 -26.04 -27.43
N GLU A 70 -18.41 -26.95 -26.80
CA GLU A 70 -18.31 -27.16 -25.36
C GLU A 70 -17.19 -28.17 -25.05
N ILE A 71 -16.29 -27.78 -24.14
CA ILE A 71 -15.26 -28.65 -23.58
C ILE A 71 -15.41 -28.63 -22.05
N ASP A 72 -15.26 -29.77 -21.40
CA ASP A 72 -15.43 -29.92 -19.95
C ASP A 72 -14.55 -28.95 -19.13
N SER A 73 -13.33 -28.67 -19.62
CA SER A 73 -12.41 -27.72 -18.99
C SER A 73 -12.96 -26.29 -18.96
N VAL A 74 -13.61 -25.85 -20.03
CA VAL A 74 -14.24 -24.52 -20.13
C VAL A 74 -15.41 -24.42 -19.16
N ARG A 75 -16.23 -25.45 -19.06
CA ARG A 75 -17.37 -25.51 -18.11
C ARG A 75 -16.90 -25.46 -16.66
N ALA A 76 -15.84 -26.19 -16.32
CA ALA A 76 -15.25 -26.16 -14.98
C ALA A 76 -14.66 -24.77 -14.63
N GLN A 77 -14.02 -24.12 -15.60
CA GLN A 77 -13.47 -22.77 -15.45
C GLN A 77 -14.57 -21.73 -15.21
N GLU A 78 -15.67 -21.77 -15.97
CA GLU A 78 -16.81 -20.87 -15.78
C GLU A 78 -17.48 -21.06 -14.42
N ALA A 79 -17.66 -22.31 -13.99
CA ALA A 79 -18.20 -22.62 -12.66
C ALA A 79 -17.30 -22.06 -11.55
N ARG A 80 -15.97 -22.15 -11.71
CA ARG A 80 -15.01 -21.57 -10.76
C ARG A 80 -15.13 -20.05 -10.69
N PHE A 81 -15.23 -19.36 -11.82
CA PHE A 81 -15.42 -17.90 -11.83
C PHE A 81 -16.78 -17.47 -11.29
N ALA A 82 -17.84 -18.24 -11.55
CA ALA A 82 -19.16 -18.00 -10.96
C ALA A 82 -19.11 -18.07 -9.43
N ARG A 83 -18.50 -19.13 -8.88
CA ARG A 83 -18.30 -19.28 -7.42
C ARG A 83 -17.47 -18.14 -6.83
N LEU A 84 -16.42 -17.69 -7.53
CA LEU A 84 -15.60 -16.57 -7.06
C LEU A 84 -16.41 -15.26 -6.98
N ARG A 85 -17.24 -14.99 -7.99
CA ARG A 85 -18.12 -13.81 -8.02
C ARG A 85 -19.16 -13.88 -6.90
N GLU A 86 -19.76 -15.04 -6.69
CA GLU A 86 -20.72 -15.26 -5.60
C GLU A 86 -20.07 -15.05 -4.23
N ALA A 87 -18.87 -15.58 -4.01
CA ALA A 87 -18.10 -15.35 -2.79
C ALA A 87 -17.79 -13.86 -2.57
N GLN A 88 -17.36 -13.13 -3.62
CA GLN A 88 -17.13 -11.68 -3.54
C GLN A 88 -18.41 -10.89 -3.24
N HIS A 89 -19.53 -11.29 -3.83
CA HIS A 89 -20.83 -10.68 -3.54
C HIS A 89 -21.19 -10.88 -2.08
N ARG A 90 -21.01 -12.10 -1.56
CA ARG A 90 -21.29 -12.44 -0.17
C ARG A 90 -20.40 -11.66 0.81
N ILE A 91 -19.13 -11.48 0.49
CA ILE A 91 -18.21 -10.65 1.31
C ILE A 91 -18.75 -9.22 1.41
N ARG A 92 -19.13 -8.61 0.28
CA ARG A 92 -19.69 -7.24 0.26
C ARG A 92 -20.99 -7.12 1.05
N GLU A 93 -21.87 -8.12 0.98
CA GLU A 93 -23.09 -8.17 1.79
C GLU A 93 -22.78 -8.23 3.28
N LEU A 94 -21.85 -9.09 3.68
CA LEU A 94 -21.44 -9.24 5.08
C LEU A 94 -20.77 -7.97 5.62
N GLU A 95 -19.91 -7.33 4.81
CA GLU A 95 -19.30 -6.02 5.13
C GLU A 95 -20.37 -4.95 5.33
N ALA A 96 -21.42 -4.93 4.49
CA ALA A 96 -22.53 -4.00 4.64
C ALA A 96 -23.36 -4.25 5.90
N GLN A 97 -23.60 -5.52 6.26
CA GLN A 97 -24.30 -5.89 7.48
C GLN A 97 -23.53 -5.47 8.73
N LEU A 98 -22.23 -5.77 8.78
CA LEU A 98 -21.35 -5.35 9.88
C LEU A 98 -21.28 -3.82 10.02
N GLY A 99 -21.24 -3.10 8.88
CA GLY A 99 -21.29 -1.64 8.89
C GLY A 99 -22.60 -1.08 9.43
N ALA A 100 -23.73 -1.74 9.19
CA ALA A 100 -25.04 -1.33 9.68
C ALA A 100 -25.25 -1.62 11.18
N GLU A 101 -24.54 -2.60 11.74
CA GLU A 101 -24.61 -2.96 13.16
C GLU A 101 -23.83 -1.98 14.06
N GLN A 102 -22.85 -1.26 13.53
CA GLN A 102 -22.08 -0.29 14.32
C GLN A 102 -22.85 1.02 14.51
N THR A 103 -22.97 1.45 15.76
CA THR A 103 -23.55 2.76 16.05
C THR A 103 -22.58 3.89 15.65
N PRO A 104 -23.08 5.05 15.19
CA PRO A 104 -22.24 6.20 14.87
C PRO A 104 -21.31 6.60 16.02
N GLU A 105 -21.75 6.48 17.27
CA GLU A 105 -20.98 6.81 18.46
C GLU A 105 -19.77 5.88 18.63
N SER A 106 -19.94 4.58 18.35
CA SER A 106 -18.85 3.59 18.41
C SER A 106 -17.78 3.88 17.35
N ILE A 107 -18.22 4.26 16.15
CA ILE A 107 -17.32 4.67 15.06
C ILE A 107 -16.54 5.93 15.47
N GLN A 108 -17.23 6.97 15.94
CA GLN A 108 -16.58 8.21 16.39
C GLN A 108 -15.57 7.97 17.51
N ALA A 109 -15.90 7.12 18.50
CA ALA A 109 -14.99 6.76 19.57
C ALA A 109 -13.74 6.02 19.05
N SER A 110 -13.92 5.13 18.07
CA SER A 110 -12.81 4.39 17.43
C SER A 110 -11.89 5.32 16.64
N LEU A 111 -12.46 6.25 15.85
CA LEU A 111 -11.68 7.24 15.10
C LEU A 111 -10.91 8.18 16.03
N LYS A 112 -11.53 8.62 17.13
CA LYS A 112 -10.87 9.43 18.17
C LYS A 112 -9.71 8.68 18.82
N LEU A 113 -9.87 7.39 19.10
CA LEU A 113 -8.80 6.58 19.67
C LEU A 113 -7.62 6.45 18.69
N MET A 114 -7.89 6.24 17.40
CA MET A 114 -6.87 6.17 16.36
C MET A 114 -6.11 7.49 16.21
N ASP A 115 -6.83 8.62 16.17
CA ASP A 115 -6.26 9.97 16.15
C ASP A 115 -5.33 10.21 17.36
N GLN A 116 -5.78 9.84 18.56
CA GLN A 116 -4.96 9.96 19.77
C GLN A 116 -3.69 9.10 19.73
N ARG A 117 -3.76 7.90 19.16
CA ARG A 117 -2.59 7.02 19.01
C ARG A 117 -1.58 7.56 18.00
N LEU A 118 -2.05 8.09 16.87
CA LEU A 118 -1.17 8.72 15.88
C LEU A 118 -0.43 9.91 16.48
N ASN A 119 -1.16 10.83 17.12
CA ASN A 119 -0.57 11.99 17.76
C ASN A 119 0.41 11.57 18.87
N HIS A 120 0.02 10.65 19.76
CA HIS A 120 0.89 10.22 20.84
C HIS A 120 2.17 9.52 20.34
N TRP A 121 2.06 8.65 19.34
CA TRP A 121 3.22 8.03 18.73
C TRP A 121 4.14 9.07 18.09
N TRP A 122 3.56 10.06 17.39
CA TRP A 122 4.33 11.13 16.77
C TRP A 122 4.99 12.08 17.78
N ASP A 123 4.39 12.25 18.96
CA ASP A 123 4.99 12.98 20.08
C ASP A 123 6.20 12.24 20.67
N LEU A 124 6.12 10.90 20.75
CA LEU A 124 7.17 10.07 21.36
C LEU A 124 8.34 9.81 20.40
N ASP A 125 8.02 9.42 19.16
CA ASP A 125 9.00 8.92 18.20
C ASP A 125 9.20 9.84 16.99
N GLY A 126 8.31 10.79 16.78
CA GLY A 126 8.37 11.74 15.67
C GLY A 126 8.89 13.10 16.10
N PHE A 127 8.19 14.15 15.67
CA PHE A 127 8.64 15.54 15.82
C PHE A 127 7.80 16.38 16.79
N ALA A 128 6.90 15.76 17.56
CA ALA A 128 6.02 16.43 18.54
C ALA A 128 5.13 17.55 17.96
N GLY A 129 4.95 17.55 16.64
CA GLY A 129 3.99 18.39 15.95
C GLY A 129 2.61 17.73 15.84
N PRO A 130 1.57 18.48 15.46
CA PRO A 130 0.25 17.89 15.26
C PRO A 130 0.25 16.92 14.08
N VAL A 131 -0.48 15.81 14.23
CA VAL A 131 -0.88 14.93 13.13
C VAL A 131 -2.29 15.30 12.72
N LYS A 132 -2.54 15.42 11.41
CA LYS A 132 -3.88 15.70 10.86
C LYS A 132 -4.38 14.50 10.07
N PRO A 133 -5.00 13.50 10.71
CA PRO A 133 -5.55 12.35 10.01
C PRO A 133 -6.90 12.69 9.34
N SER A 134 -7.10 12.12 8.17
CA SER A 134 -8.33 12.14 7.39
C SER A 134 -8.70 10.69 7.07
N PHE A 135 -9.69 10.18 7.79
CA PHE A 135 -10.20 8.82 7.58
C PHE A 135 -11.11 8.80 6.35
N GLN A 136 -10.75 7.95 5.40
CA GLN A 136 -11.42 7.79 4.11
C GLN A 136 -11.95 6.36 3.99
N LYS A 137 -12.68 6.10 2.89
CA LYS A 137 -13.33 4.80 2.64
C LYS A 137 -12.37 3.59 2.68
N TYR A 138 -11.11 3.78 2.26
CA TYR A 138 -10.16 2.68 2.08
C TYR A 138 -8.88 2.82 2.93
N GLY A 139 -8.85 3.77 3.86
CA GLY A 139 -7.64 4.03 4.65
C GLY A 139 -7.66 5.37 5.35
N CYS A 140 -6.49 5.79 5.83
CA CYS A 140 -6.29 7.08 6.48
C CYS A 140 -5.16 7.84 5.76
N GLN A 141 -5.46 9.06 5.32
CA GLN A 141 -4.43 10.00 4.87
C GLN A 141 -4.09 10.92 6.04
N ALA A 142 -2.82 10.99 6.43
CA ALA A 142 -2.39 11.81 7.56
C ALA A 142 -1.21 12.70 7.16
N ASN A 143 -1.33 13.99 7.48
CA ASN A 143 -0.23 14.94 7.38
C ASN A 143 0.49 15.00 8.74
N PHE A 144 1.78 14.68 8.73
CA PHE A 144 2.63 14.68 9.90
C PHE A 144 3.55 15.91 9.88
N SER A 145 3.37 16.83 10.83
CA SER A 145 4.24 17.99 10.95
C SER A 145 5.65 17.57 11.37
N CYS A 146 6.67 18.08 10.68
CA CYS A 146 8.08 17.85 10.99
C CYS A 146 8.75 19.04 11.69
N HIS A 147 7.94 19.97 12.21
CA HIS A 147 8.46 21.06 13.00
C HIS A 147 8.95 20.55 14.36
N LEU A 148 10.16 20.91 14.75
CA LEU A 148 10.78 20.47 15.99
C LEU A 148 10.33 21.30 17.21
N PHE A 149 9.01 21.47 17.35
CA PHE A 149 8.36 22.14 18.48
C PHE A 149 7.74 21.09 19.40
N GLY A 150 8.53 20.57 20.35
CA GLY A 150 7.95 19.77 21.43
C GLY A 150 7.71 20.58 22.70
N ASP A 151 6.85 20.06 23.56
CA ASP A 151 6.54 20.57 24.90
C ASP A 151 7.70 20.31 25.89
N PHE A 152 8.92 20.64 25.47
CA PHE A 152 10.14 20.53 26.28
C PHE A 152 10.37 21.77 27.14
N ARG A 153 9.58 22.82 26.95
CA ARG A 153 9.64 24.08 27.70
C ARG A 153 8.74 23.98 28.92
N ASP A 154 9.13 23.18 29.90
CA ASP A 154 8.50 23.20 31.22
C ASP A 154 8.83 24.55 31.90
N PRO A 155 7.85 25.44 32.13
CA PRO A 155 8.08 26.73 32.79
C PRO A 155 8.55 26.57 34.24
N GLU A 156 8.19 25.46 34.88
CA GLU A 156 8.50 25.16 36.27
C GLU A 156 9.85 24.44 36.42
N ALA A 157 10.35 23.80 35.35
CA ALA A 157 11.66 23.11 35.32
C ALA A 157 12.48 23.42 34.05
N PRO A 158 12.89 24.69 33.83
CA PRO A 158 13.50 25.13 32.58
C PRO A 158 14.89 24.53 32.29
N VAL A 159 15.63 24.10 33.32
CA VAL A 159 16.96 23.46 33.15
C VAL A 159 16.78 22.03 32.63
N SER A 160 15.93 21.24 33.30
CA SER A 160 15.61 19.86 32.89
C SER A 160 14.90 19.82 31.52
N GLY A 161 14.10 20.83 31.20
CA GLY A 161 13.48 20.98 29.88
C GLY A 161 14.49 21.15 28.73
N LYS A 162 15.53 21.96 28.94
CA LYS A 162 16.62 22.15 27.97
C LYS A 162 17.43 20.88 27.75
N GLU A 163 17.72 20.14 28.82
CA GLU A 163 18.43 18.86 28.72
C GLU A 163 17.61 17.80 27.98
N LYS A 164 16.31 17.69 28.28
CA LYS A 164 15.39 16.80 27.54
C LYS A 164 15.34 17.15 26.05
N TYR A 165 15.25 18.44 25.72
CA TYR A 165 15.25 18.88 24.33
C TYR A 165 16.55 18.51 23.61
N LYS A 166 17.70 18.74 24.25
CA LYS A 166 19.01 18.39 23.67
C LYS A 166 19.13 16.88 23.45
N ASN A 167 18.76 16.07 24.44
CA ASN A 167 18.80 14.60 24.33
C ASN A 167 17.86 14.11 23.22
N TRP A 168 16.71 14.74 23.05
CA TRP A 168 15.79 14.44 21.96
C TRP A 168 16.38 14.77 20.58
N LEU A 169 17.04 15.93 20.42
CA LEU A 169 17.75 16.26 19.18
C LEU A 169 18.88 15.28 18.85
N GLU A 170 19.65 14.84 19.84
CA GLU A 170 20.68 13.81 19.61
C GLU A 170 20.06 12.47 19.21
N LEU A 171 18.95 12.08 19.84
CA LEU A 171 18.23 10.86 19.47
C LEU A 171 17.68 10.91 18.03
N LEU A 172 17.26 12.08 17.55
CA LEU A 172 16.92 12.27 16.14
C LEU A 172 18.14 12.11 15.21
N ARG A 173 19.31 12.61 15.59
CA ARG A 173 20.54 12.41 14.83
C ARG A 173 20.98 10.95 14.82
N GLU A 174 20.89 10.26 15.95
CA GLU A 174 21.17 8.82 16.07
C GLU A 174 20.24 7.98 15.17
N ARG A 175 19.00 8.44 14.97
CA ARG A 175 18.04 7.84 14.02
C ARG A 175 18.32 8.18 12.55
N GLY A 176 19.35 8.98 12.26
CA GLY A 176 19.79 9.32 10.91
C GLY A 176 19.26 10.65 10.36
N PHE A 177 18.54 11.45 11.14
CA PHE A 177 18.08 12.76 10.69
C PHE A 177 19.21 13.78 10.62
N VAL A 178 19.30 14.49 9.50
CA VAL A 178 20.23 15.61 9.34
C VAL A 178 19.55 16.89 9.85
N LEU A 179 20.04 17.41 10.97
CA LEU A 179 19.49 18.60 11.61
C LEU A 179 20.34 19.84 11.34
N VAL A 180 19.69 20.98 11.15
CA VAL A 180 20.34 22.29 11.04
C VAL A 180 19.67 23.30 11.96
N GLU A 181 20.47 24.17 12.57
CA GLU A 181 19.98 25.27 13.38
C GLU A 181 19.81 26.52 12.50
N GLU A 182 18.62 27.13 12.53
CA GLU A 182 18.30 28.41 11.88
C GLU A 182 17.55 29.30 12.88
N ASP A 183 18.00 30.55 13.04
CA ASP A 183 17.32 31.55 13.88
C ASP A 183 16.96 31.06 15.31
N ARG A 184 17.82 30.19 15.88
CA ARG A 184 17.69 29.54 17.21
C ARG A 184 16.65 28.41 17.29
N ASP A 185 16.13 27.95 16.15
CA ASP A 185 15.29 26.78 16.04
C ASP A 185 15.98 25.69 15.20
N TRP A 186 15.75 24.43 15.56
CA TRP A 186 16.25 23.29 14.80
C TRP A 186 15.25 22.90 13.71
N SER A 187 15.76 22.53 12.55
CA SER A 187 14.98 22.02 11.41
C SER A 187 15.66 20.80 10.80
N ILE A 188 14.87 19.96 10.13
CA ILE A 188 15.36 18.77 9.42
C ILE A 188 15.70 19.15 7.99
N VAL A 189 16.91 18.88 7.54
CA VAL A 189 17.33 19.08 6.15
C VAL A 189 16.65 18.04 5.27
N ASP A 190 16.04 18.48 4.17
CA ASP A 190 15.53 17.58 3.14
C ASP A 190 16.70 17.05 2.29
N CYS A 191 17.10 15.82 2.59
CA CYS A 191 18.17 15.07 1.92
C CYS A 191 17.88 13.57 2.01
N ASP A 192 18.63 12.76 1.26
CA ASP A 192 18.41 11.31 1.19
C ASP A 192 18.46 10.64 2.58
N ALA A 193 19.45 11.00 3.41
CA ALA A 193 19.56 10.47 4.78
C ALA A 193 18.31 10.75 5.64
N SER A 194 17.79 11.99 5.61
CA SER A 194 16.57 12.34 6.35
C SER A 194 15.33 11.64 5.78
N ARG A 195 15.26 11.42 4.46
CA ARG A 195 14.15 10.70 3.82
C ARG A 195 14.17 9.21 4.13
N ASP A 196 15.35 8.60 4.19
CA ASP A 196 15.54 7.22 4.61
C ASP A 196 15.15 7.04 6.07
N ALA A 197 15.56 7.97 6.94
CA ALA A 197 15.16 8.00 8.35
C ALA A 197 13.63 8.14 8.52
N LEU A 198 12.96 8.99 7.71
CA LEU A 198 11.49 9.06 7.68
C LEU A 198 10.87 7.71 7.27
N THR A 199 11.40 7.09 6.22
CA THR A 199 10.91 5.79 5.72
C THR A 199 11.06 4.71 6.78
N GLN A 200 12.20 4.68 7.48
CA GLN A 200 12.44 3.77 8.59
C GLN A 200 11.50 4.05 9.77
N LEU A 201 11.22 5.32 10.09
CA LEU A 201 10.28 5.68 11.15
C LEU A 201 8.87 5.16 10.85
N PHE A 202 8.40 5.34 9.61
CA PHE A 202 7.08 4.88 9.19
C PHE A 202 6.97 3.36 9.00
N SER A 203 8.09 2.63 8.92
CA SER A 203 8.07 1.15 8.86
C SER A 203 7.39 0.48 10.07
N ARG A 204 7.20 1.21 11.18
CA ARG A 204 6.42 0.76 12.34
C ARG A 204 4.92 0.62 12.06
N ILE A 205 4.44 1.24 10.99
CA ILE A 205 3.07 1.11 10.47
C ILE A 205 3.20 0.36 9.14
N PRO A 206 3.04 -0.97 9.10
CA PRO A 206 3.34 -1.78 7.92
C PRO A 206 2.60 -1.35 6.65
N SER A 207 1.35 -0.88 6.80
CA SER A 207 0.54 -0.40 5.68
C SER A 207 0.73 1.09 5.33
N ALA A 208 1.68 1.77 5.98
CA ALA A 208 1.98 3.17 5.70
C ALA A 208 2.87 3.34 4.47
N ARG A 209 2.53 4.34 3.65
CA ARG A 209 3.33 4.79 2.51
C ARG A 209 3.43 6.30 2.54
N ILE A 210 4.66 6.82 2.52
CA ILE A 210 4.91 8.25 2.31
C ILE A 210 4.52 8.60 0.87
N GLU A 211 3.55 9.49 0.69
CA GLU A 211 3.11 9.94 -0.63
C GLU A 211 3.80 11.23 -1.06
N LYS A 212 4.08 12.11 -0.09
CA LYS A 212 4.67 13.41 -0.35
C LYS A 212 5.48 13.88 0.85
N VAL A 213 6.62 14.49 0.57
CA VAL A 213 7.39 15.25 1.56
C VAL A 213 7.28 16.72 1.18
N GLU A 214 6.73 17.54 2.06
CA GLU A 214 6.67 18.98 1.85
C GLU A 214 7.92 19.63 2.42
N ASN A 215 8.58 20.44 1.59
CA ASN A 215 9.78 21.15 1.97
C ASN A 215 9.63 22.65 1.73
N ILE A 216 10.49 23.44 2.36
CA ILE A 216 10.65 24.86 2.06
C ILE A 216 12.13 25.16 1.85
N ARG A 217 12.42 26.06 0.92
CA ARG A 217 13.77 26.55 0.70
C ARG A 217 14.20 27.38 1.91
N ARG A 218 15.43 27.16 2.38
CA ARG A 218 16.06 27.96 3.43
C ARG A 218 16.52 29.31 2.89
N ASN A 219 16.46 30.34 3.73
CA ASN A 219 16.89 31.69 3.34
C ASN A 219 18.42 31.73 3.17
N ASN A 220 18.90 32.32 2.08
CA ASN A 220 20.34 32.55 1.82
C ASN A 220 21.23 31.30 1.82
N VAL A 221 20.65 30.10 1.77
CA VAL A 221 21.35 28.81 1.68
C VAL A 221 20.72 27.98 0.57
N ASN A 222 21.53 27.28 -0.23
CA ASN A 222 21.02 26.38 -1.28
C ASN A 222 20.61 25.01 -0.72
N SER A 223 19.69 25.00 0.25
CA SER A 223 19.16 23.76 0.84
C SER A 223 17.69 23.93 1.24
N PHE A 224 17.01 22.80 1.44
CA PHE A 224 15.60 22.73 1.80
C PHE A 224 15.45 22.09 3.18
N ILE A 225 14.39 22.45 3.90
CA ILE A 225 13.99 21.80 5.15
C ILE A 225 12.64 21.13 5.02
N VAL A 226 12.47 20.01 5.69
CA VAL A 226 11.21 19.26 5.73
C VAL A 226 10.22 19.99 6.65
N ARG A 227 9.02 20.27 6.15
CA ARG A 227 7.92 20.91 6.89
C ARG A 227 6.90 19.89 7.35
N SER A 228 6.50 19.00 6.47
CA SER A 228 5.50 17.98 6.74
C SER A 228 5.68 16.78 5.82
N VAL A 229 5.08 15.66 6.20
CA VAL A 229 5.06 14.43 5.39
C VAL A 229 3.61 13.97 5.30
N ASP A 230 3.13 13.80 4.07
CA ASP A 230 1.84 13.16 3.80
C ASP A 230 2.03 11.66 3.69
N VAL A 231 1.29 10.92 4.49
CA VAL A 231 1.35 9.47 4.55
C VAL A 231 -0.04 8.89 4.37
N TYR A 232 -0.12 7.86 3.54
CA TYR A 232 -1.31 7.05 3.37
C TYR A 232 -1.16 5.72 4.10
N ILE A 233 -2.13 5.39 4.95
CA ILE A 233 -2.19 4.15 5.73
C ILE A 233 -3.39 3.35 5.19
N SER A 234 -3.11 2.25 4.47
CA SER A 234 -4.18 1.45 3.86
C SER A 234 -4.91 0.53 4.85
N ASP A 235 -4.26 0.13 5.94
CA ASP A 235 -4.90 -0.64 7.02
C ASP A 235 -4.92 0.18 8.31
N ILE A 236 -6.08 0.78 8.61
CA ILE A 236 -6.25 1.61 9.81
C ILE A 236 -6.11 0.80 11.12
N ALA A 237 -6.19 -0.53 11.07
CA ALA A 237 -5.94 -1.37 12.25
C ALA A 237 -4.47 -1.31 12.69
N ASP A 238 -3.53 -0.98 11.79
CA ASP A 238 -2.13 -0.78 12.16
C ASP A 238 -1.95 0.40 13.13
N ILE A 239 -2.81 1.41 13.06
CA ILE A 239 -2.80 2.55 13.99
C ILE A 239 -3.06 2.07 15.43
N LEU A 240 -3.86 1.02 15.61
CA LEU A 240 -4.16 0.42 16.91
C LEU A 240 -3.01 -0.43 17.47
N LYS A 241 -1.91 -0.60 16.73
CA LYS A 241 -0.68 -1.24 17.23
C LYS A 241 0.31 -0.22 17.79
N LEU A 242 0.10 1.07 17.51
CA LEU A 242 0.91 2.16 18.04
C LEU A 242 0.74 2.32 19.55
N PRO A 243 1.77 2.84 20.25
CA PRO A 243 1.73 3.06 21.70
C PRO A 243 0.50 3.89 22.09
N ALA A 244 -0.16 3.47 23.17
CA ALA A 244 -1.27 4.20 23.74
C ALA A 244 -0.75 5.22 24.77
N LYS A 245 -1.39 6.39 24.84
CA LYS A 245 -1.12 7.35 25.90
C LYS A 245 -1.48 6.71 27.25
N PRO A 246 -0.60 6.72 28.26
CA PRO A 246 -0.93 6.17 29.57
C PRO A 246 -2.14 6.91 30.13
N SER A 247 -3.16 6.16 30.58
CA SER A 247 -4.29 6.74 31.30
C SER A 247 -3.76 7.37 32.58
N LYS A 248 -3.94 8.69 32.74
CA LYS A 248 -3.72 9.34 34.04
C LYS A 248 -4.69 8.70 35.03
N GLY A 249 -4.16 7.88 35.94
CA GLY A 249 -4.89 7.37 37.10
C GLY A 249 -5.12 8.45 38.14
#